data_AF-A0A0D2SGB3-F1
#
_entry.id   AF-A0A0D2SGB3-F1
#
_cell.length_a   1.000
_cell.length_b   1.000
_cell.length_c   1.000
_cell.angle_alpha   90.00
_cell.angle_beta   90.00
_cell.angle_gamma   90.00
#
_symmetry.space_group_name_H-M   'P 1'
#
loop_
_entity.id
_entity.type
_entity.pdbx_description
1 polymer ?
#
loop_
_entity_poly.entity_id
_entity_poly.type
_entity_poly.pdbx_seq_one_letter_code
_entity_poly.pdbx_strand_id
1 'polypeptide(L)'
;VLVSMLRILTKAVFPQDADGLRKSAYLYFFTSIVFMVICIVLYNNIVGTVKWYGFGIVLIYVVTLSIFPGYITEDVHSLVLKDWYLVLLITGYNVFDLVGKSLTAVYLLENAKVAISACVVRLLFFPLFIGCLHGPQLFRTEFPVSLLTCLLGLTNGYLTSVLMIMAPKSIQIQHAETSGIVMVLFLVVGLASGSVIAWFWVI
;
A
#
# COMPACT_ATOMS: atom_id res chain seq x y z
N VAL A 1 -18.33 -5.59 -13.38
CA VAL A 1 -18.64 -6.11 -14.73
C VAL A 1 -17.37 -6.42 -15.53
N LEU A 2 -16.48 -5.44 -15.77
CA LEU A 2 -15.26 -5.64 -16.57
C LEU A 2 -14.28 -6.67 -15.98
N VAL A 3 -14.01 -6.60 -14.67
CA VAL A 3 -13.20 -7.59 -13.94
C VAL A 3 -13.85 -8.98 -13.92
N SER A 4 -15.18 -9.04 -13.82
CA SER A 4 -15.95 -10.28 -13.84
C SER A 4 -15.91 -10.95 -15.22
N MET A 5 -16.06 -10.16 -16.29
CA MET A 5 -15.90 -10.62 -17.68
C MET A 5 -14.48 -11.11 -17.95
N LEU A 6 -13.46 -10.38 -17.49
CA LEU A 6 -12.07 -10.79 -17.60
C LEU A 6 -11.82 -12.10 -16.84
N ARG A 7 -12.40 -12.30 -15.64
CA ARG A 7 -12.38 -13.59 -14.92
C ARG A 7 -12.99 -14.75 -15.69
N ILE A 8 -14.14 -14.54 -16.33
CA ILE A 8 -14.80 -15.57 -17.12
C ILE A 8 -13.96 -15.92 -18.35
N LEU A 9 -13.46 -14.91 -19.06
CA LEU A 9 -12.70 -15.07 -20.29
C LEU A 9 -11.36 -15.77 -20.02
N THR A 10 -10.69 -15.42 -18.92
CA THR A 10 -9.40 -16.02 -18.57
C THR A 10 -9.56 -17.48 -18.12
N LYS A 11 -10.67 -17.82 -17.47
CA LYS A 11 -11.01 -19.20 -17.11
C LYS A 11 -11.46 -20.03 -18.33
N ALA A 12 -11.95 -19.39 -19.39
CA ALA A 12 -12.34 -20.03 -20.63
C ALA A 12 -11.18 -20.24 -21.61
N VAL A 13 -10.16 -19.38 -21.57
CA VAL A 13 -9.05 -19.38 -22.54
C VAL A 13 -7.81 -20.12 -22.03
N PHE A 14 -7.55 -20.16 -20.72
CA PHE A 14 -6.34 -20.79 -20.17
C PHE A 14 -6.64 -22.12 -19.45
N PRO A 15 -5.88 -23.20 -19.73
CA PRO A 15 -5.97 -24.43 -18.96
C PRO A 15 -5.55 -24.20 -17.50
N GLN A 16 -6.12 -24.94 -16.55
CA GLN A 16 -5.83 -24.81 -15.10
C GLN A 16 -4.46 -25.41 -14.68
N ASP A 17 -3.48 -25.40 -15.57
CA ASP A 17 -2.09 -25.76 -15.28
C ASP A 17 -1.29 -24.57 -14.74
N ALA A 18 -0.18 -24.83 -14.04
CA ALA A 18 0.68 -23.80 -13.44
C ALA A 18 1.17 -22.76 -14.47
N ASP A 19 1.41 -23.19 -15.72
CA ASP A 19 1.80 -22.30 -16.83
C ASP A 19 0.63 -21.41 -17.30
N GLY A 20 -0.58 -21.97 -17.35
CA GLY A 20 -1.81 -21.24 -17.64
C GLY A 20 -2.16 -20.19 -16.57
N LEU A 21 -1.88 -20.51 -15.30
CA LEU A 21 -2.03 -19.57 -14.19
C LEU A 21 -1.04 -18.39 -14.27
N ARG A 22 0.21 -18.64 -14.70
CA ARG A 22 1.18 -17.55 -14.93
C ARG A 22 0.80 -16.67 -16.11
N LYS A 23 0.44 -17.27 -17.25
CA LYS A 23 -0.03 -16.51 -18.43
C LYS A 23 -1.28 -15.69 -18.15
N SER A 24 -2.22 -16.24 -17.38
CA SER A 24 -3.40 -15.47 -16.95
C SER A 24 -3.02 -14.28 -16.09
N ALA A 25 -2.12 -14.45 -15.11
CA ALA A 25 -1.63 -13.34 -14.28
C ALA A 25 -0.97 -12.24 -15.12
N TYR A 26 -0.10 -12.59 -16.08
CA TYR A 26 0.50 -11.60 -16.99
C TYR A 26 -0.55 -10.86 -17.83
N LEU A 27 -1.58 -11.56 -18.32
CA LEU A 27 -2.67 -10.94 -19.07
C LEU A 27 -3.46 -9.95 -18.20
N TYR A 28 -3.73 -10.30 -16.94
CA TYR A 28 -4.38 -9.39 -15.98
C TYR A 28 -3.54 -8.14 -15.74
N PHE A 29 -2.26 -8.30 -15.42
CA PHE A 29 -1.36 -7.16 -15.18
C PHE A 29 -1.24 -6.28 -16.43
N PHE A 30 -1.06 -6.85 -17.61
CA PHE A 30 -0.98 -6.10 -18.86
C PHE A 30 -2.26 -5.30 -19.13
N THR A 31 -3.42 -5.95 -19.02
CA THR A 31 -4.73 -5.29 -19.22
C THR A 31 -4.94 -4.16 -18.22
N SER A 32 -4.59 -4.36 -16.95
CA SER A 32 -4.67 -3.34 -15.90
C SER A 32 -3.73 -2.16 -16.16
N ILE A 33 -2.49 -2.40 -16.62
CA ILE A 33 -1.53 -1.34 -16.96
C ILE A 33 -2.04 -0.51 -18.14
N VAL A 34 -2.52 -1.15 -19.21
CA VAL A 34 -3.07 -0.44 -20.39
C VAL A 34 -4.25 0.43 -19.98
N PHE A 35 -5.20 -0.10 -19.20
CA PHE A 35 -6.33 0.66 -18.70
C PHE A 35 -5.91 1.84 -17.83
N MET A 36 -4.92 1.63 -16.94
CA MET A 36 -4.36 2.71 -16.11
C MET A 36 -3.73 3.82 -16.95
N VAL A 37 -2.92 3.49 -17.94
CA VAL A 37 -2.28 4.48 -18.81
C VAL A 37 -3.34 5.29 -19.56
N ILE A 38 -4.36 4.63 -20.10
CA ILE A 38 -5.49 5.31 -20.75
C ILE A 38 -6.18 6.26 -19.77
N CYS A 39 -6.50 5.82 -18.54
CA CYS A 39 -7.09 6.69 -17.53
C CYS A 39 -6.21 7.89 -17.19
N ILE A 40 -4.89 7.70 -17.05
CA ILE A 40 -3.95 8.80 -16.76
C ILE A 40 -3.93 9.82 -17.90
N VAL A 41 -3.91 9.36 -19.15
CA VAL A 41 -3.92 10.23 -20.33
C VAL A 41 -5.24 10.98 -20.48
N LEU A 42 -6.37 10.29 -20.29
CA LEU A 42 -7.70 10.91 -20.37
C LEU A 42 -7.94 11.96 -19.29
N TYR A 43 -7.42 11.74 -18.08
CA TYR A 43 -7.58 12.63 -16.94
C TYR A 43 -6.34 13.49 -16.66
N ASN A 44 -5.51 13.75 -17.67
CA ASN A 44 -4.20 14.41 -17.49
C ASN A 44 -4.29 15.76 -16.75
N ASN A 45 -5.32 16.57 -17.01
CA ASN A 45 -5.55 17.85 -16.31
C ASN A 45 -5.76 17.66 -14.80
N ILE A 46 -6.49 16.62 -14.41
CA ILE A 46 -6.76 16.28 -13.00
C ILE A 46 -5.51 15.69 -12.37
N VAL A 47 -4.86 14.76 -13.08
CA VAL A 47 -3.60 14.12 -12.67
C VAL A 47 -2.52 15.17 -12.39
N GLY A 48 -2.37 16.18 -13.24
CA GLY A 48 -1.39 17.26 -13.06
C GLY A 48 -1.54 18.01 -11.74
N THR A 49 -2.78 18.22 -11.29
CA THR A 49 -3.10 18.87 -10.02
C THR A 49 -2.89 17.95 -8.83
N VAL A 50 -3.30 16.67 -8.92
CA VAL A 50 -3.22 15.74 -7.79
C VAL A 50 -1.92 14.94 -7.71
N LYS A 51 -1.01 15.09 -8.67
CA LYS A 51 0.22 14.28 -8.81
C LYS A 51 1.02 14.12 -7.52
N TRP A 52 1.11 15.18 -6.72
CA TRP A 52 1.87 15.18 -5.47
C TRP A 52 1.18 14.36 -4.37
N TYR A 53 -0.15 14.44 -4.30
CA TYR A 53 -0.93 13.59 -3.40
C TYR A 53 -0.90 12.13 -3.86
N GLY A 54 -1.02 11.89 -5.17
CA GLY A 54 -0.92 10.57 -5.78
C GLY A 54 0.45 9.91 -5.52
N PHE A 55 1.54 10.68 -5.66
CA PHE A 55 2.89 10.23 -5.33
C PHE A 55 3.03 9.84 -3.85
N GLY A 56 2.46 10.64 -2.93
CA GLY A 56 2.41 10.31 -1.52
C GLY A 56 1.70 8.99 -1.24
N ILE A 57 0.54 8.76 -1.88
CA ILE A 57 -0.20 7.50 -1.76
C ILE A 57 0.59 6.32 -2.30
N VAL A 58 1.20 6.44 -3.48
CA VAL A 58 2.04 5.39 -4.05
C VAL A 58 3.16 5.03 -3.07
N LEU A 59 3.87 6.02 -2.52
CA LEU A 59 4.93 5.78 -1.54
C LEU A 59 4.43 5.09 -0.28
N ILE A 60 3.29 5.52 0.29
CA ILE A 60 2.71 4.88 1.48
C ILE A 60 2.50 3.38 1.22
N TYR A 61 1.82 3.03 0.13
CA TYR A 61 1.49 1.65 -0.16
C TYR A 61 2.69 0.81 -0.62
N VAL A 62 3.66 1.42 -1.29
CA VAL A 62 4.95 0.77 -1.61
C VAL A 62 5.67 0.37 -0.33
N VAL A 63 5.86 1.31 0.61
CA VAL A 63 6.55 1.05 1.88
C VAL A 63 5.79 0.03 2.71
N THR A 64 4.48 0.22 2.85
CA THR A 64 3.65 -0.68 3.67
C THR A 64 3.65 -2.10 3.11
N LEU A 65 3.38 -2.30 1.81
CA LEU A 65 3.28 -3.65 1.24
C LEU A 65 4.62 -4.37 1.06
N SER A 66 5.71 -3.63 0.89
CA SER A 66 7.04 -4.23 0.82
C SER A 66 7.49 -4.81 2.16
N ILE A 67 7.06 -4.23 3.28
CA ILE A 67 7.38 -4.69 4.63
C ILE A 67 6.34 -5.70 5.13
N PHE A 68 5.04 -5.40 4.98
CA PHE A 68 3.95 -6.21 5.51
C PHE A 68 2.93 -6.55 4.41
N PRO A 69 2.46 -7.81 4.27
CA PRO A 69 2.73 -8.97 5.13
C PRO A 69 3.98 -9.78 4.76
N GLY A 70 4.49 -9.68 3.53
CA GLY A 70 5.45 -10.64 2.95
C GLY A 70 6.74 -10.85 3.76
N TYR A 71 7.42 -9.78 4.16
CA TYR A 71 8.68 -9.90 4.88
C TYR A 71 8.50 -10.34 6.33
N ILE A 72 7.50 -9.76 7.02
CA ILE A 72 7.17 -10.12 8.42
C ILE A 72 6.73 -11.59 8.54
N THR A 73 6.07 -12.15 7.52
CA THR A 73 5.65 -13.56 7.51
C THR A 73 6.80 -14.56 7.38
N GLU A 74 7.92 -14.16 6.78
CA GLU A 74 9.01 -15.07 6.41
C GLU A 74 10.15 -15.07 7.44
N ASP A 75 10.50 -13.93 8.00
CA ASP A 75 11.68 -13.79 8.86
C ASP A 75 11.40 -13.78 10.37
N VAL A 76 10.15 -13.50 10.80
CA VAL A 76 9.84 -13.30 12.22
C VAL A 76 9.22 -14.55 12.84
N HIS A 77 9.98 -15.65 12.85
CA HIS A 77 9.66 -16.83 13.63
C HIS A 77 10.15 -16.67 15.07
N SER A 78 9.25 -16.26 15.97
CA SER A 78 9.56 -16.29 17.40
C SER A 78 9.42 -17.71 17.96
N LEU A 79 10.42 -18.14 18.74
CA LEU A 79 10.50 -19.44 19.42
C LEU A 79 9.38 -19.68 20.45
N VAL A 80 8.71 -18.62 20.95
CA VAL A 80 7.70 -18.70 22.01
C VAL A 80 6.26 -18.65 21.47
N LEU A 81 5.97 -17.77 20.49
CA LEU A 81 4.61 -17.59 19.97
C LEU A 81 4.34 -18.24 18.60
N LYS A 82 5.36 -18.71 17.85
CA LYS A 82 5.22 -19.31 16.50
C LYS A 82 4.19 -18.57 15.64
N ASP A 83 3.07 -19.21 15.30
CA ASP A 83 2.05 -18.69 14.38
C ASP A 83 1.18 -17.58 15.01
N TRP A 84 1.07 -17.54 16.34
CA TRP A 84 0.30 -16.52 17.05
C TRP A 84 0.93 -15.14 16.96
N TYR A 85 2.26 -15.06 16.83
CA TYR A 85 2.96 -13.79 16.72
C TYR A 85 2.58 -13.06 15.42
N LEU A 86 2.52 -13.79 14.31
CA LEU A 86 2.08 -13.26 13.03
C LEU A 86 0.63 -12.76 13.09
N VAL A 87 -0.27 -13.53 13.70
CA VAL A 87 -1.68 -13.13 13.87
C VAL A 87 -1.80 -11.86 14.70
N LEU A 88 -1.03 -11.73 15.79
CA LEU A 88 -1.00 -10.53 16.62
C LEU A 88 -0.46 -9.31 15.87
N LEU A 89 0.57 -9.47 15.05
CA LEU A 89 1.11 -8.41 14.20
C LEU A 89 0.09 -7.93 13.16
N ILE A 90 -0.55 -8.86 12.44
CA ILE A 90 -1.60 -8.54 11.46
C ILE A 90 -2.75 -7.81 12.16
N THR A 91 -3.16 -8.30 13.33
CA THR A 91 -4.25 -7.69 14.11
C THR A 91 -3.86 -6.30 14.59
N GLY A 92 -2.67 -6.15 15.16
CA GLY A 92 -2.12 -4.87 15.60
C GLY A 92 -2.07 -3.86 14.45
N TYR A 93 -1.50 -4.26 13.30
CA TYR A 93 -1.47 -3.43 12.11
C TYR A 93 -2.86 -2.92 11.71
N ASN A 94 -3.85 -3.82 11.61
CA ASN A 94 -5.21 -3.45 11.20
C ASN A 94 -5.94 -2.59 12.23
N VAL A 95 -5.78 -2.87 13.53
CA VAL A 95 -6.36 -2.06 14.61
C VAL A 95 -5.77 -0.65 14.57
N PHE A 96 -4.45 -0.53 14.49
CA PHE A 96 -3.80 0.77 14.43
C PHE A 96 -4.08 1.51 13.12
N ASP A 97 -4.21 0.82 11.98
CA ASP A 97 -4.68 1.41 10.72
C ASP A 97 -6.09 2.00 10.86
N LEU A 98 -7.01 1.28 11.51
CA LEU A 98 -8.36 1.78 11.80
C LEU A 98 -8.32 3.00 12.73
N VAL A 99 -7.49 2.97 13.77
CA VAL A 99 -7.28 4.12 14.67
C VAL A 99 -6.73 5.32 13.90
N GLY A 100 -5.76 5.12 13.02
CA GLY A 100 -5.18 6.18 12.19
C GLY A 100 -6.22 6.80 11.26
N LYS A 101 -7.04 5.99 10.61
CA LYS A 101 -8.16 6.47 9.78
C LYS A 101 -9.16 7.27 10.63
N SER A 102 -9.53 6.76 11.80
CA SER A 102 -10.46 7.43 12.72
C SER A 102 -9.90 8.76 13.23
N LEU A 103 -8.59 8.85 13.48
CA LEU A 103 -7.93 10.05 13.96
C LEU A 103 -8.04 11.22 12.96
N THR A 104 -8.14 10.94 11.65
CA THR A 104 -8.36 11.98 10.64
C THR A 104 -9.70 12.69 10.76
N ALA A 105 -10.70 12.07 11.41
CA ALA A 105 -11.97 12.71 11.72
C ALA A 105 -11.83 13.78 12.83
N VAL A 106 -10.85 13.63 13.72
CA VAL A 106 -10.58 14.56 14.82
C VAL A 106 -9.56 15.61 14.42
N TYR A 107 -8.46 15.20 13.79
CA TYR A 107 -7.38 16.08 13.37
C TYR A 107 -7.01 15.83 11.91
N LEU A 108 -7.53 16.68 11.02
CA LEU A 108 -7.20 16.67 9.60
C LEU A 108 -5.97 17.56 9.36
N LEU A 109 -4.88 16.95 8.89
CA LEU A 109 -3.71 17.70 8.50
C LEU A 109 -3.95 18.38 7.15
N GLU A 110 -4.10 19.71 7.16
CA GLU A 110 -4.43 20.51 5.97
C GLU A 110 -3.19 20.85 5.12
N ASN A 111 -1.99 20.75 5.71
CA ASN A 111 -0.74 21.10 5.06
C ASN A 111 -0.25 19.99 4.11
N ALA A 112 -0.57 20.11 2.82
CA ALA A 112 -0.15 19.15 1.80
C ALA A 112 1.36 18.87 1.80
N LYS A 113 2.20 19.90 1.98
CA LYS A 113 3.66 19.75 2.06
C LYS A 113 4.09 18.86 3.22
N VAL A 114 3.45 19.01 4.38
CA VAL A 114 3.74 18.21 5.58
C VAL A 114 3.21 16.79 5.42
N ALA A 115 2.05 16.61 4.76
CA ALA A 115 1.55 15.28 4.43
C ALA A 115 2.50 14.51 3.51
N ILE A 116 2.98 15.17 2.45
CA ILE A 116 3.92 14.57 1.49
C ILE A 116 5.27 14.31 2.15
N SER A 117 5.79 15.25 2.95
CA SER A 117 7.05 15.03 3.68
C SER A 117 6.92 13.86 4.66
N ALA A 118 5.79 13.73 5.36
CA ALA A 118 5.51 12.58 6.21
C ALA A 118 5.49 11.26 5.43
N CYS A 119 5.02 11.25 4.17
CA CYS A 119 5.10 10.07 3.30
C CYS A 119 6.55 9.69 2.98
N VAL A 120 7.40 10.68 2.69
CA VAL A 120 8.83 10.46 2.42
C VAL A 120 9.55 9.96 3.67
N VAL A 121 9.23 10.51 4.85
CA VAL A 121 9.78 10.05 6.13
C VAL A 121 9.46 8.57 6.39
N ARG A 122 8.37 8.02 5.83
CA ARG A 122 8.10 6.58 5.95
C ARG A 122 9.17 5.70 5.33
N LEU A 123 9.97 6.19 4.38
CA LEU A 123 11.11 5.44 3.86
C LEU A 123 12.09 5.06 4.98
N LEU A 124 12.10 5.79 6.10
CA LEU A 124 12.89 5.47 7.29
C LEU A 124 12.46 4.14 7.94
N PHE A 125 11.22 3.69 7.74
CA PHE A 125 10.79 2.38 8.22
C PHE A 125 11.66 1.25 7.64
N PHE A 126 12.14 1.37 6.40
CA PHE A 126 13.01 0.35 5.80
C PHE A 126 14.30 0.08 6.60
N PRO A 127 15.20 1.07 6.84
CA PRO A 127 16.39 0.83 7.64
C PRO A 127 16.07 0.49 9.10
N LEU A 128 14.95 0.99 9.64
CA LEU A 128 14.50 0.65 10.99
C LEU A 128 14.13 -0.85 11.10
N PHE A 129 13.37 -1.40 10.14
CA PHE A 129 13.04 -2.83 10.09
C PHE A 129 14.29 -3.69 9.82
N ILE A 130 15.17 -3.29 8.90
CA ILE A 130 16.46 -3.98 8.66
C ILE A 130 17.28 -4.01 9.95
N GLY A 131 17.40 -2.87 10.64
CA GLY A 131 18.15 -2.75 11.88
C GLY A 131 17.57 -3.58 13.02
N CYS A 132 16.25 -3.73 13.12
CA CYS A 132 15.63 -4.60 14.12
C CYS A 132 15.92 -6.09 13.86
N LEU A 133 16.13 -6.49 12.61
CA LEU A 133 16.31 -7.89 12.22
C LEU A 133 17.78 -8.31 12.15
N HIS A 134 18.65 -7.45 11.60
CA HIS A 134 20.09 -7.68 11.44
C HIS A 134 20.93 -7.07 12.57
N GLY A 135 20.33 -6.30 13.47
CA GLY A 135 21.01 -5.64 14.57
C GLY A 135 21.34 -6.55 15.76
N PRO A 136 21.95 -6.00 16.83
CA PRO A 136 22.28 -6.75 18.04
C PRO A 136 21.01 -7.35 18.68
N GLN A 137 21.16 -8.48 19.39
CA GLN A 137 20.06 -9.28 19.96
C GLN A 137 19.00 -8.49 20.77
N LEU A 138 19.35 -7.32 21.30
CA LEU A 138 18.43 -6.43 22.00
C LEU A 138 17.30 -5.90 21.09
N PHE A 139 17.60 -5.60 19.82
CA PHE A 139 16.63 -5.09 18.84
C PHE A 139 15.84 -6.20 18.14
N ARG A 140 16.31 -7.45 18.21
CA ARG A 140 15.66 -8.64 17.65
C ARG A 140 14.61 -9.25 18.59
N THR A 141 14.07 -8.43 19.50
CA THR A 141 12.98 -8.84 20.39
C THR A 141 11.62 -8.67 19.71
N GLU A 142 10.61 -9.42 20.16
CA GLU A 142 9.24 -9.38 19.61
C GLU A 142 8.57 -8.00 19.77
N PHE A 143 8.94 -7.28 20.82
CA PHE A 143 8.38 -5.98 21.20
C PHE A 143 8.67 -4.85 20.19
N PRO A 144 9.94 -4.56 19.82
CA PRO A 144 10.24 -3.49 18.86
C PRO A 144 9.60 -3.72 17.49
N VAL A 145 9.60 -4.95 16.97
CA VAL A 145 8.97 -5.28 15.68
C VAL A 145 7.45 -5.10 15.75
N SER A 146 6.81 -5.52 16.84
CA SER A 146 5.38 -5.29 17.08
C SER A 146 5.03 -3.81 17.15
N LEU A 147 5.81 -3.03 17.91
CA LEU A 147 5.62 -1.58 18.01
C LEU A 147 5.80 -0.87 16.66
N LEU A 148 6.84 -1.22 15.89
CA LEU A 148 7.08 -0.69 14.56
C LEU A 148 5.93 -1.02 13.59
N THR A 149 5.38 -2.23 13.68
CA THR A 149 4.26 -2.68 12.84
C THR A 149 2.97 -1.92 13.19
N CYS A 150 2.71 -1.69 14.48
CA CYS A 150 1.62 -0.83 14.93
C CYS A 150 1.80 0.63 14.45
N LEU A 151 3.02 1.18 14.51
CA LEU A 151 3.33 2.52 14.00
C LEU A 151 3.18 2.59 12.47
N LEU A 152 3.59 1.55 11.75
CA LEU A 152 3.41 1.42 10.32
C LEU A 152 1.91 1.45 9.96
N GLY A 153 1.08 0.67 10.67
CA GLY A 153 -0.37 0.67 10.52
C GLY A 153 -1.00 2.02 10.84
N LEU A 154 -0.67 2.62 11.99
CA LEU A 154 -1.20 3.92 12.41
C LEU A 154 -0.93 5.02 11.39
N THR A 155 0.34 5.13 10.98
CA THR A 155 0.72 6.11 9.97
C THR A 155 0.06 5.79 8.64
N ASN A 156 -0.12 4.51 8.27
CA ASN A 156 -0.73 4.09 6.99
C ASN A 156 -2.17 4.58 6.93
N GLY A 157 -2.95 4.29 7.96
CA GLY A 157 -4.34 4.72 8.06
C GLY A 157 -4.47 6.24 8.08
N TYR A 158 -3.68 6.93 8.90
CA TYR A 158 -3.75 8.38 9.04
C TYR A 158 -3.39 9.11 7.73
N LEU A 159 -2.20 8.85 7.18
CA LEU A 159 -1.72 9.56 5.98
C LEU A 159 -2.55 9.23 4.74
N THR A 160 -3.01 7.98 4.59
CA THR A 160 -3.88 7.60 3.47
C THR A 160 -5.19 8.38 3.51
N SER A 161 -5.86 8.42 4.66
CA SER A 161 -7.11 9.16 4.82
C SER A 161 -6.91 10.66 4.58
N VAL A 162 -5.85 11.26 5.13
CA VAL A 162 -5.50 12.67 4.89
C VAL A 162 -5.35 12.97 3.40
N LEU A 163 -4.56 12.18 2.66
CA LEU A 163 -4.33 12.41 1.23
C LEU A 163 -5.59 12.17 0.39
N MET A 164 -6.37 11.13 0.71
CA MET A 164 -7.63 10.82 0.03
C MET A 164 -8.71 11.88 0.27
N ILE A 165 -8.66 12.62 1.39
CA ILE A 165 -9.56 13.75 1.65
C ILE A 165 -9.06 15.03 0.98
N MET A 166 -7.75 15.31 1.02
CA MET A 166 -7.19 16.55 0.47
C MET A 166 -7.22 16.60 -1.07
N ALA A 167 -6.98 15.48 -1.75
CA ALA A 167 -6.94 15.44 -3.21
C ALA A 167 -8.24 15.89 -3.91
N PRO A 168 -9.45 15.40 -3.54
CA PRO A 168 -10.70 15.91 -4.12
C PRO A 168 -11.01 17.35 -3.70
N LYS A 169 -10.56 17.81 -2.52
CA LYS A 169 -10.71 19.21 -2.09
C LYS A 169 -9.86 20.19 -2.90
N SER A 170 -8.78 19.72 -3.53
CA SER A 170 -7.90 20.56 -4.36
C SER A 170 -8.47 20.89 -5.75
N ILE A 171 -9.56 20.22 -6.14
CA ILE A 171 -10.22 20.37 -7.44
C ILE A 171 -11.64 20.87 -7.23
N GLN A 172 -12.20 21.53 -8.24
CA GLN A 172 -13.58 21.98 -8.25
C GLN A 172 -14.56 20.81 -7.99
N ILE A 173 -15.62 21.06 -7.21
CA ILE A 173 -16.61 20.07 -6.75
C ILE A 173 -17.13 19.18 -7.89
N GLN A 174 -17.34 19.76 -9.10
CA GLN A 174 -17.83 19.03 -10.28
C GLN A 174 -16.88 17.92 -10.78
N HIS A 175 -15.59 18.01 -10.50
CA HIS A 175 -14.57 17.02 -10.89
C HIS A 175 -13.95 16.30 -9.67
N ALA A 176 -14.48 16.53 -8.47
CA ALA A 176 -13.96 15.94 -7.23
C ALA A 176 -14.10 14.40 -7.21
N GLU A 177 -15.19 13.87 -7.79
CA GLU A 177 -15.38 12.41 -7.92
C GLU A 177 -14.29 11.78 -8.78
N THR A 178 -13.98 12.40 -9.92
CA THR A 178 -12.92 11.93 -10.83
C THR A 178 -11.54 12.00 -10.16
N SER A 179 -11.28 13.03 -9.36
CA SER A 179 -10.07 13.12 -8.53
C SER A 179 -9.94 11.93 -7.58
N GLY A 180 -11.03 11.57 -6.88
CA GLY A 180 -11.05 10.40 -6.01
C GLY A 180 -10.73 9.10 -6.77
N ILE A 181 -11.30 8.92 -7.95
CA ILE A 181 -11.00 7.75 -8.81
C ILE A 181 -9.52 7.73 -9.22
N VAL A 182 -8.96 8.87 -9.65
CA VAL A 182 -7.54 8.99 -10.01
C VAL A 182 -6.64 8.65 -8.82
N MET A 183 -6.99 9.08 -7.60
CA MET A 183 -6.24 8.73 -6.39
C MET A 183 -6.30 7.24 -6.07
N VAL A 184 -7.43 6.58 -6.29
CA VAL A 184 -7.55 5.12 -6.16
C VAL A 184 -6.70 4.41 -7.22
N LEU A 185 -6.59 4.93 -8.43
CA LEU A 185 -5.64 4.39 -9.42
C LEU A 185 -4.21 4.47 -8.89
N PHE A 186 -3.76 5.61 -8.38
CA PHE A 186 -2.43 5.73 -7.77
C PHE A 186 -2.22 4.75 -6.60
N LEU A 187 -3.25 4.55 -5.77
CA LEU A 187 -3.23 3.52 -4.72
C LEU A 187 -2.95 2.12 -5.29
N VAL A 188 -3.66 1.73 -6.37
CA VAL A 188 -3.46 0.42 -7.00
C VAL A 188 -2.05 0.28 -7.59
N VAL A 189 -1.48 1.35 -8.15
CA VAL A 189 -0.06 1.36 -8.59
C VAL A 189 0.86 1.09 -7.40
N GLY A 190 0.62 1.77 -6.28
CA GLY A 190 1.38 1.58 -5.04
C GLY A 190 1.29 0.14 -4.52
N LEU A 191 0.10 -0.46 -4.56
CA LEU A 191 -0.09 -1.86 -4.16
C LEU A 191 0.69 -2.82 -5.06
N ALA A 192 0.58 -2.66 -6.38
CA ALA A 192 1.26 -3.53 -7.34
C ALA A 192 2.79 -3.42 -7.24
N SER A 193 3.30 -2.18 -7.22
CA SER A 193 4.74 -1.93 -7.09
C SER A 193 5.30 -2.36 -5.73
N GLY A 194 4.56 -2.13 -4.64
CA GLY A 194 4.93 -2.60 -3.30
C GLY A 194 5.05 -4.11 -3.22
N SER A 195 4.13 -4.85 -3.85
CA SER A 195 4.22 -6.32 -3.93
C SER A 195 5.44 -6.81 -4.73
N VAL A 196 5.87 -6.10 -5.77
CA VAL A 196 7.10 -6.45 -6.51
C VAL A 196 8.33 -6.14 -5.66
N ILE A 197 8.33 -5.01 -4.95
CA ILE A 197 9.44 -4.62 -4.07
C ILE A 197 9.56 -5.54 -2.86
N ALA A 198 8.45 -6.11 -2.37
CA ALA A 198 8.47 -7.11 -1.31
C ALA A 198 9.39 -8.31 -1.61
N TRP A 199 9.52 -8.70 -2.88
CA TRP A 199 10.39 -9.81 -3.29
C TRP A 199 11.87 -9.52 -3.06
N PHE A 200 12.29 -8.25 -3.10
CA PHE A 200 13.68 -7.89 -2.80
C PHE A 200 14.08 -8.14 -1.35
N TRP A 201 13.11 -8.31 -0.45
CA TRP A 201 13.39 -8.65 0.94
C TRP A 201 13.61 -10.14 1.18
N VAL A 202 13.12 -10.97 0.25
CA VAL A 202 13.19 -12.44 0.30
C VAL A 202 14.45 -12.98 -0.38
N ILE A 203 15.03 -12.21 -1.31
CA ILE A 203 16.26 -12.52 -2.05
C ILE A 203 17.48 -12.10 -1.22
#